data_AF-A0A367LUX2-F1
#
_entry.id   AF-A0A367LUX2-F1
#
_cell.length_a   1.000
_cell.length_b   1.000
_cell.length_c   1.000
_cell.angle_alpha   90.00
_cell.angle_beta   90.00
_cell.angle_gamma   90.00
#
_symmetry.space_group_name_H-M   'P 1'
#
loop_
_entity.id
_entity.type
_entity.pdbx_description
1 polymer ?
#
loop_
_entity_poly.entity_id
_entity_poly.type
_entity_poly.pdbx_seq_one_letter_code
_entity_poly.pdbx_strand_id
1 'polypeptide(L)'
;ARARLHGTPIRDRLRIGASEDFASAWLPRVLQRFRRWHPEASIELKVGITTDLLRQQAQGRTDVVFGKQCRRVGDDGELLWEEPLVWAAATAIELPAGEPLPL
;
A
#
# COMPACT_ATOMS: atom_id res chain seq x y z
N ALA A 1 -6.87 -13.63 -11.64
CA ALA A 1 -8.02 -13.04 -12.37
C ALA A 1 -7.82 -11.53 -12.47
N ARG A 2 -7.77 -10.95 -13.68
CA ARG A 2 -7.48 -9.52 -13.92
C ARG A 2 -8.73 -8.66 -13.68
N ALA A 3 -8.72 -7.81 -12.65
CA ALA A 3 -9.76 -6.80 -12.46
C ALA A 3 -9.66 -5.75 -13.58
N ARG A 4 -10.64 -5.74 -14.48
CA ARG A 4 -10.78 -4.75 -15.54
C ARG A 4 -11.35 -3.47 -14.95
N LEU A 5 -10.54 -2.42 -14.84
CA LEU A 5 -11.01 -1.05 -14.64
C LEU A 5 -11.52 -0.50 -16.00
N HIS A 6 -12.59 -1.08 -16.55
CA HIS A 6 -13.23 -0.54 -17.76
C HIS A 6 -14.39 0.38 -17.38
N GLY A 7 -14.26 1.66 -17.73
CA GLY A 7 -15.22 2.43 -18.54
C GLY A 7 -16.66 2.67 -18.06
N THR A 8 -17.15 2.01 -17.02
CA THR A 8 -18.45 2.33 -16.43
C THR A 8 -18.27 3.55 -15.52
N PRO A 9 -19.13 4.59 -15.60
CA PRO A 9 -19.06 5.69 -14.65
C PRO A 9 -19.14 5.11 -13.25
N ILE A 10 -18.07 5.26 -12.45
CA ILE A 10 -18.07 4.93 -11.03
C ILE A 10 -19.07 5.90 -10.39
N ARG A 11 -20.33 5.47 -10.32
CA ARG A 11 -21.37 6.09 -9.49
C ARG A 11 -21.24 5.65 -8.02
N ASP A 12 -20.42 4.63 -7.78
CA ASP A 12 -20.31 3.96 -6.50
C ASP A 12 -19.08 4.39 -5.71
N ARG A 13 -19.21 4.36 -4.38
CA ARG A 13 -18.15 4.67 -3.43
C ARG A 13 -16.99 3.67 -3.59
N LEU A 14 -15.78 4.18 -3.83
CA LEU A 14 -14.53 3.43 -3.87
C LEU A 14 -13.89 3.38 -2.48
N ARG A 15 -13.77 2.19 -1.89
CA ARG A 15 -13.20 1.97 -0.56
C ARG A 15 -11.77 1.44 -0.68
N ILE A 16 -10.82 2.20 -0.19
CA ILE A 16 -9.39 1.94 -0.33
C ILE A 16 -8.79 1.72 1.04
N GLY A 17 -8.05 0.63 1.20
CA GLY A 17 -7.19 0.37 2.34
C GLY A 17 -5.75 0.73 2.00
N ALA A 18 -5.04 1.41 2.88
CA ALA A 18 -3.62 1.70 2.70
C ALA A 18 -2.83 1.55 4.00
N SER A 19 -1.61 1.02 3.94
CA SER A 19 -0.68 1.21 5.05
C SER A 19 -0.24 2.68 5.14
N GLU A 20 0.20 3.10 6.32
CA GLU A 20 0.54 4.50 6.62
C GLU A 20 1.55 5.10 5.64
N ASP A 21 2.60 4.35 5.31
CA ASP A 21 3.62 4.74 4.32
C ASP A 21 3.01 5.18 2.98
N PHE A 22 1.96 4.50 2.50
CA PHE A 22 1.32 4.85 1.24
C PHE A 22 0.38 6.04 1.40
N ALA A 23 -0.39 6.07 2.50
CA ALA A 23 -1.33 7.15 2.80
C ALA A 23 -0.62 8.52 2.94
N SER A 24 0.61 8.52 3.44
CA SER A 24 1.41 9.73 3.65
C SER A 24 2.34 10.08 2.47
N ALA A 25 2.47 9.19 1.47
CA ALA A 25 3.37 9.39 0.33
C ALA A 25 2.61 9.75 -0.96
N TRP A 26 2.59 8.85 -1.95
CA TRP A 26 2.09 9.14 -3.30
C TRP A 26 0.58 8.97 -3.44
N LEU A 27 -0.07 8.20 -2.57
CA LEU A 27 -1.49 7.84 -2.71
C LEU A 27 -2.41 9.07 -2.76
N PRO A 28 -2.26 10.10 -1.89
CA PRO A 28 -3.10 11.30 -1.96
C PRO A 28 -3.05 12.00 -3.32
N ARG A 29 -1.88 12.05 -3.97
CA ARG A 29 -1.72 12.67 -5.30
C ARG A 29 -2.46 11.88 -6.37
N VAL A 30 -2.42 10.55 -6.30
CA VAL A 30 -3.16 9.67 -7.20
C VAL A 30 -4.67 9.82 -7.01
N LEU A 31 -5.14 9.84 -5.76
CA LEU A 31 -6.58 10.04 -5.46
C LEU A 31 -7.06 11.42 -5.93
N GLN A 32 -6.24 12.47 -5.79
CA GLN A 32 -6.57 13.79 -6.32
C GLN A 32 -6.68 13.80 -7.86
N ARG A 33 -5.82 13.06 -8.57
CA ARG A 33 -5.92 12.91 -10.03
C ARG A 33 -7.16 12.10 -10.42
N PHE A 34 -7.44 11.02 -9.71
CA PHE A 34 -8.64 10.21 -9.93
C PHE A 34 -9.92 11.04 -9.78
N ARG A 35 -10.04 11.83 -8.71
CA ARG A 35 -11.19 12.73 -8.49
C ARG A 35 -11.38 13.77 -9.61
N ARG A 36 -10.31 14.21 -10.27
CA ARG A 36 -10.41 15.13 -11.42
C ARG A 36 -11.00 14.46 -12.65
N TRP A 37 -10.79 13.16 -12.84
CA TRP A 37 -11.34 12.39 -13.96
C TRP A 37 -12.71 11.78 -13.64
N HIS A 38 -13.01 11.58 -12.35
CA HIS A 38 -14.26 11.01 -11.84
C HIS A 38 -14.83 11.89 -10.72
N PRO A 39 -15.36 13.09 -11.02
CA PRO A 39 -15.83 14.04 -10.02
C PRO A 39 -17.00 13.52 -9.18
N GLU A 40 -17.82 12.64 -9.75
CA GLU A 40 -18.98 12.02 -9.09
C GLU A 40 -18.59 10.88 -8.14
N ALA A 41 -17.34 10.41 -8.16
CA ALA A 41 -16.91 9.29 -7.36
C ALA A 41 -16.62 9.71 -5.91
N SER A 42 -17.21 8.97 -4.95
CA SER A 42 -16.87 9.09 -3.54
C SER A 42 -15.70 8.14 -3.21
N ILE A 43 -14.71 8.64 -2.45
CA ILE A 43 -13.56 7.84 -2.02
C ILE A 43 -13.55 7.76 -0.50
N GLU A 44 -13.49 6.55 0.01
CA GLU A 44 -13.25 6.25 1.42
C GLU A 44 -11.85 5.67 1.56
N LEU A 45 -10.98 6.32 2.33
CA LEU A 45 -9.63 5.85 2.61
C LEU A 45 -9.55 5.37 4.06
N LYS A 46 -9.12 4.13 4.26
CA LYS A 46 -8.80 3.56 5.56
C LYS A 46 -7.31 3.30 5.68
N VAL A 47 -6.70 3.89 6.70
CA VAL A 47 -5.30 3.63 7.03
C VAL A 47 -5.22 2.53 8.09
N GLY A 48 -4.32 1.56 7.92
CA GLY A 48 -4.14 0.48 8.89
C GLY A 48 -3.04 -0.51 8.51
N ILE A 49 -2.87 -1.54 9.33
CA ILE A 49 -1.90 -2.60 9.06
C ILE A 49 -2.36 -3.49 7.90
N THR A 50 -1.43 -3.88 7.01
CA THR A 50 -1.74 -4.62 5.77
C THR A 50 -2.58 -5.87 6.01
N THR A 51 -2.26 -6.65 7.05
CA THR A 51 -2.97 -7.89 7.42
C THR A 51 -4.46 -7.66 7.73
N ASP A 52 -4.79 -6.60 8.47
CA ASP A 52 -6.17 -6.27 8.81
C ASP A 52 -6.94 -5.69 7.63
N LEU A 53 -6.26 -4.94 6.76
CA LEU A 53 -6.85 -4.41 5.53
C LEU A 53 -7.17 -5.54 4.54
N LEU A 54 -6.28 -6.52 4.39
CA LEU A 54 -6.53 -7.71 3.57
C LEU A 54 -7.70 -8.54 4.13
N ARG A 55 -7.82 -8.68 5.46
CA ARG A 55 -8.98 -9.33 6.08
C ARG A 55 -10.29 -8.59 5.78
N GLN A 56 -10.26 -7.25 5.76
CA GLN A 56 -11.41 -6.42 5.39
C GLN A 56 -11.76 -6.55 3.91
N GLN A 57 -10.76 -6.61 3.04
CA GLN A 57 -10.93 -6.83 1.61
C GLN A 57 -11.58 -8.19 1.33
N ALA A 58 -11.11 -9.26 1.98
CA ALA A 58 -11.72 -10.59 1.87
C ALA A 58 -13.19 -10.64 2.31
N GLN A 59 -13.63 -9.69 3.14
CA GLN A 59 -15.01 -9.52 3.60
C GLN A 59 -15.82 -8.53 2.76
N GLY A 60 -15.28 -8.02 1.65
CA GLY A 60 -15.94 -7.02 0.79
C GLY A 60 -16.11 -5.64 1.44
N ARG A 61 -15.37 -5.36 2.54
CA ARG A 61 -15.40 -4.06 3.23
C ARG A 61 -14.46 -3.04 2.59
N THR A 62 -13.52 -3.50 1.77
CA THR A 62 -12.56 -2.68 1.04
C THR A 62 -12.42 -3.25 -0.37
N ASP A 63 -12.34 -2.37 -1.37
CA ASP A 63 -12.29 -2.78 -2.78
C ASP A 63 -10.85 -3.00 -3.24
N VAL A 64 -9.91 -2.17 -2.78
CA VAL A 64 -8.48 -2.24 -3.11
C VAL A 64 -7.63 -1.99 -1.87
N VAL A 65 -6.54 -2.74 -1.71
CA VAL A 65 -5.56 -2.56 -0.63
C VAL A 65 -4.18 -2.28 -1.17
N PHE A 66 -3.55 -1.20 -0.68
CA PHE A 66 -2.13 -0.89 -0.86
C PHE A 66 -1.39 -1.22 0.44
N GLY A 67 -0.55 -2.25 0.43
CA GLY A 67 0.16 -2.68 1.62
C GLY A 67 1.47 -3.37 1.30
N LYS A 68 2.35 -3.40 2.29
CA LYS A 68 3.65 -4.08 2.21
C LYS A 68 3.55 -5.50 2.77
N GLN A 69 4.35 -6.42 2.23
CA GLN A 69 4.54 -7.76 2.78
C GLN A 69 6.04 -8.11 2.76
N CYS A 70 6.54 -8.66 3.86
CA CYS A 70 7.94 -9.13 3.97
C CYS A 70 8.13 -10.55 3.42
N ARG A 71 7.07 -11.18 2.94
CA ARG A 71 7.07 -12.49 2.27
C ARG A 71 6.58 -12.31 0.85
N ARG A 72 7.04 -13.16 -0.06
CA ARG A 72 6.62 -13.14 -1.46
C ARG A 72 5.09 -13.16 -1.52
N VAL A 73 4.51 -12.16 -2.18
CA VAL A 73 3.07 -12.04 -2.36
C VAL A 73 2.61 -13.30 -3.10
N GLY A 74 1.57 -13.97 -2.58
CA GLY A 74 0.92 -15.06 -3.30
C GLY A 74 0.21 -14.55 -4.56
N ASP A 75 -0.53 -15.40 -5.26
CA ASP A 75 -1.19 -15.04 -6.54
C ASP A 75 -2.35 -14.02 -6.39
N ASP A 76 -2.68 -13.60 -5.17
CA ASP A 76 -3.83 -12.74 -4.85
C ASP A 76 -3.52 -11.23 -4.89
N GLY A 77 -2.33 -10.83 -5.36
CA GLY A 77 -1.92 -9.43 -5.41
C GLY A 77 -1.02 -9.08 -6.60
N GLU A 78 -0.85 -7.79 -6.84
CA GLU A 78 0.07 -7.26 -7.84
C GLU A 78 1.27 -6.60 -7.15
N LEU A 79 2.48 -7.06 -7.50
CA LEU A 79 3.71 -6.45 -7.02
C LEU A 79 3.89 -5.08 -7.69
N LEU A 80 3.75 -4.00 -6.94
CA LEU A 80 4.01 -2.64 -7.44
C LEU A 80 5.50 -2.30 -7.41
N TRP A 81 6.20 -2.73 -6.37
CA TRP A 81 7.62 -2.47 -6.13
C TRP A 81 8.16 -3.40 -5.03
N GLU A 82 9.46 -3.66 -5.05
CA GLU A 82 10.21 -4.40 -4.03
C GLU A 82 11.39 -3.56 -3.54
N GLU A 83 11.61 -3.57 -2.23
CA GLU A 83 12.69 -2.83 -1.58
C GLU A 83 13.58 -3.79 -0.78
N PRO A 84 14.92 -3.70 -0.92
CA PRO A 84 15.81 -4.56 -0.15
C PRO A 84 15.77 -4.16 1.33
N LEU A 85 15.65 -5.16 2.22
CA LEU A 85 15.84 -4.94 3.64
C LEU A 85 17.35 -4.77 3.90
N VAL A 86 17.74 -3.59 4.36
CA VAL A 86 19.13 -3.25 4.64
C VAL A 86 19.31 -2.83 6.10
N TRP A 87 20.49 -3.08 6.64
CA TRP A 87 20.93 -2.45 7.88
C TRP A 87 21.42 -1.03 7.56
N ALA A 88 20.92 -0.05 8.30
CA ALA A 88 21.35 1.34 8.20
C ALA A 88 21.93 1.80 9.54
N ALA A 89 23.00 2.58 9.48
CA ALA A 89 23.65 3.13 10.65
C ALA A 89 24.08 4.58 10.36
N ALA A 90 24.25 5.40 11.40
CA ALA A 90 24.69 6.78 11.22
C ALA A 90 26.09 6.83 10.62
N THR A 91 26.39 7.77 9.72
CA THR A 91 27.72 7.87 9.08
C THR A 91 28.87 8.02 10.08
N ALA A 92 28.59 8.58 11.26
CA ALA A 92 29.57 8.77 12.33
C ALA A 92 29.77 7.54 13.24
N ILE A 93 29.03 6.44 13.04
CA ILE A 93 29.19 5.25 13.87
C ILE A 93 30.39 4.42 13.39
N GLU A 94 31.31 4.13 14.31
CA GLU A 94 32.38 3.17 14.07
C GLU A 94 31.88 1.79 14.51
N LEU A 95 31.72 0.89 13.54
CA LEU A 95 31.32 -0.49 13.80
C LEU A 95 32.58 -1.37 13.84
N PRO A 96 32.84 -2.09 14.96
CA PRO A 96 33.98 -2.98 15.05
C PRO A 96 33.87 -4.10 14.02
N ALA A 97 34.93 -4.29 13.24
CA ALA A 97 34.96 -5.32 12.20
C ALA A 97 35.04 -6.72 12.81
N GLY A 98 34.13 -7.60 12.41
CA GLY A 98 34.12 -9.01 12.85
C GLY A 98 33.45 -9.26 14.20
N GLU A 99 32.90 -8.23 14.85
CA GLU A 99 32.11 -8.38 16.07
C GLU A 99 30.60 -8.28 15.79
N PRO A 100 29.74 -8.89 16.61
CA PRO A 100 28.29 -8.72 16.49
C PRO A 100 27.90 -7.25 16.63
N LEU A 101 26.95 -6.82 15.80
CA LEU A 101 26.35 -5.49 15.96
C LEU A 101 25.59 -5.43 17.29
N PRO A 102 25.71 -4.34 18.07
CA PRO A 102 24.84 -4.12 19.22
C PRO A 102 23.41 -3.88 18.71
N LEU A 103 22.52 -4.86 18.90
CA LEU A 103 21.09 -4.78 18.56
C LEU A 103 20.27 -4.17 19.70
#